data_AF-A0A5A7U4I2-F1
#
_entry.id   AF-A0A5A7U4I2-F1
#
_cell.length_a   1.000
_cell.length_b   1.000
_cell.length_c   1.000
_cell.angle_alpha   90.00
_cell.angle_beta   90.00
_cell.angle_gamma   90.00
#
_symmetry.space_group_name_H-M   'P 1'
#
loop_
_entity.id
_entity.type
_entity.pdbx_description
1 polymer ?
#
loop_
_entity_poly.entity_id
_entity_poly.type
_entity_poly.pdbx_seq_one_letter_code
_entity_poly.pdbx_strand_id
1 'polypeptide(L)'
;MIGSVHAIEFSKGDDRIASVVKVVILCGLGQSLGRNLREYIMQPWTQLLLGIPKTKIIYIGAKEMELRMKVSQAVHVLNHDTQSCNRVAANQWLVQFQQTGAAWEVATAILTSDHVQPPLSSFVPDLEVEFFAAQILKRKIQNEGYLLQLGVKDALLNALLVAAKKFSSGPPQLLTQICLALSALILRTVEHGKPIDRLFYSLQNLQSVDNGNLAVLEMLTVLPEEVVDSQNVDCKISSSCRSQYARELLLHTPMVLEFLLQQSEKGFDCGTQPQEKNRKILRCLLSWVRVGCFSEIPQGSLPTHPLLNFVLKSLQDVASFDLAIEVLVELVSRHEGLPQVLLCRVHFLKEMLLLPSLSTGDEKVISGLACLFSEVGQAAPSLIVEASAEALALADALLSCVAFPSEDWEIADSTLQFWSSLASYILGLDENNSANKKHVEDVFLSVFSALLDGLLLRAQVIESAFNEERGMIDLPDGLIHFRMNIVELLVDICQILRSSRFMEKLFFSGWTNGNVPIPWKEVESKLFALNVVAEVVLQEGQSFDFVVITQLVTMLAARPSNEIKGVMCLVCWFIDHWQKLLDLTLGQFLLFTQMPDPCYQADLLRLK
;
A
#
# COMPACT_ATOMS: atom_id res chain seq x y z
N MET A 1 27.00 50.32 16.48
CA MET A 1 28.21 49.92 17.24
C MET A 1 28.68 48.61 16.68
N ILE A 2 29.77 48.61 15.92
CA ILE A 2 30.37 47.40 15.35
C ILE A 2 31.50 47.02 16.30
N GLY A 3 31.41 45.85 16.91
CA GLY A 3 32.42 45.32 17.82
C GLY A 3 32.50 43.81 17.73
N SER A 4 33.69 43.33 17.36
CA SER A 4 34.22 41.97 17.49
C SER A 4 33.63 40.86 16.62
N VAL A 5 34.21 40.70 15.42
CA VAL A 5 34.35 39.38 14.78
C VAL A 5 35.69 38.81 15.25
N HIS A 6 35.64 37.74 16.04
CA HIS A 6 36.81 36.93 16.38
C HIS A 6 37.32 36.22 15.13
N ALA A 7 38.63 36.29 14.90
CA ALA A 7 39.33 35.55 13.86
C ALA A 7 39.30 34.05 14.20
N ILE A 8 38.69 33.25 13.32
CA ILE A 8 38.84 31.80 13.33
C ILE A 8 40.02 31.49 12.40
N GLU A 9 41.16 31.08 12.97
CA GLU A 9 42.28 30.52 12.21
C GLU A 9 41.88 29.12 11.70
N PHE A 10 41.81 28.96 10.38
CA PHE A 10 41.64 27.66 9.73
C PHE A 10 43.00 27.09 9.33
N SER A 11 43.29 25.86 9.78
CA SER A 11 44.52 25.15 9.44
C SER A 11 44.54 24.77 7.95
N LYS A 12 45.71 24.97 7.32
CA LYS A 12 46.00 24.63 5.92
C LYS A 12 45.66 23.16 5.62
N GLY A 13 44.67 22.94 4.75
CA GLY A 13 44.31 21.60 4.29
C GLY A 13 43.32 21.53 3.13
N ASP A 14 42.44 22.54 2.93
CA ASP A 14 41.28 22.37 2.05
C ASP A 14 40.94 23.60 1.16
N ASP A 15 41.94 24.12 0.45
CA ASP A 15 41.85 25.38 -0.29
C ASP A 15 40.94 25.36 -1.54
N ARG A 16 40.49 24.19 -2.02
CA ARG A 16 39.67 24.12 -3.27
C ARG A 16 38.17 24.33 -3.01
N ILE A 17 37.63 23.75 -1.95
CA ILE A 17 36.20 23.85 -1.61
C ILE A 17 35.88 25.27 -1.11
N ALA A 18 36.76 25.85 -0.27
CA ALA A 18 36.60 27.21 0.24
C ALA A 18 36.63 28.29 -0.85
N SER A 19 37.34 28.05 -1.96
CA SER A 19 37.45 28.99 -3.08
C SER A 19 36.21 29.00 -3.96
N VAL A 20 35.57 27.84 -4.17
CA VAL A 20 34.38 27.70 -5.03
C VAL A 20 33.12 28.16 -4.30
N VAL A 21 32.99 27.86 -3.01
CA VAL A 21 31.87 28.31 -2.16
C VAL A 21 31.83 29.84 -2.06
N LYS A 22 32.99 30.50 -2.03
CA LYS A 22 33.08 31.98 -2.08
C LYS A 22 32.49 32.56 -3.37
N VAL A 23 32.68 31.90 -4.52
CA VAL A 23 32.16 32.38 -5.82
C VAL A 23 30.65 32.19 -5.93
N VAL A 24 30.13 31.05 -5.46
CA VAL A 24 28.68 30.77 -5.47
C VAL A 24 27.91 31.71 -4.54
N ILE A 25 28.44 31.98 -3.34
CA ILE A 25 27.84 32.92 -2.38
C ILE A 25 27.85 34.37 -2.93
N LEU A 26 28.92 34.78 -3.64
CA LEU A 26 29.04 36.13 -4.21
C LEU A 26 28.13 36.36 -5.42
N CYS A 27 27.86 35.33 -6.22
CA CYS A 27 26.89 35.41 -7.32
C CYS A 27 25.43 35.42 -6.82
N GLY A 28 25.12 34.64 -5.78
CA GLY A 28 23.76 34.57 -5.20
C GLY A 28 23.34 35.81 -4.40
N LEU A 29 24.23 36.35 -3.54
CA LEU A 29 23.92 37.55 -2.73
C LEU A 29 23.87 38.83 -3.57
N GLY A 30 24.57 38.88 -4.70
CA GLY A 30 24.62 40.05 -5.57
C GLY A 30 23.22 40.44 -6.08
N GLN A 31 22.37 39.49 -6.41
CA GLN A 31 21.08 39.77 -7.07
C GLN A 31 19.99 40.30 -6.12
N SER A 32 20.12 40.13 -4.79
CA SER A 32 19.07 40.46 -3.81
C SER A 32 19.30 41.76 -3.01
N LEU A 33 20.44 42.44 -3.15
CA LEU A 33 20.81 43.60 -2.31
C LEU A 33 20.73 44.94 -3.07
N GLY A 34 20.09 45.94 -2.44
CA GLY A 34 20.03 47.32 -2.94
C GLY A 34 21.41 47.97 -3.09
N ARG A 35 21.56 48.84 -4.10
CA ARG A 35 22.86 49.39 -4.59
C ARG A 35 23.80 49.88 -3.49
N ASN A 36 23.29 50.53 -2.43
CA ASN A 36 24.13 51.12 -1.38
C ASN A 36 24.70 50.09 -0.39
N LEU A 37 24.07 48.92 -0.21
CA LEU A 37 24.63 47.83 0.61
C LEU A 37 25.66 46.99 -0.15
N ARG A 38 25.55 46.91 -1.49
CA ARG A 38 26.54 46.20 -2.33
C ARG A 38 27.94 46.77 -2.13
N GLU A 39 28.09 48.08 -2.09
CA GLU A 39 29.42 48.72 -2.01
C GLU A 39 30.08 48.52 -0.64
N TYR A 40 29.32 48.57 0.45
CA TYR A 40 29.87 48.42 1.80
C TYR A 40 30.23 46.96 2.15
N ILE A 41 29.48 45.98 1.63
CA ILE A 41 29.74 44.55 1.87
C ILE A 41 30.77 44.00 0.87
N MET A 42 30.82 44.47 -0.38
CA MET A 42 31.77 43.95 -1.38
C MET A 42 33.20 44.48 -1.26
N GLN A 43 33.47 45.58 -0.54
CA GLN A 43 34.82 46.16 -0.50
C GLN A 43 35.91 45.26 0.13
N PRO A 44 35.65 44.52 1.23
CA PRO A 44 36.66 43.57 1.76
C PRO A 44 36.84 42.33 0.88
N TRP A 45 35.81 41.94 0.12
CA TRP A 45 35.78 40.70 -0.69
C TRP A 45 36.32 40.89 -2.12
N THR A 46 36.21 42.09 -2.66
CA THR A 46 36.82 42.45 -3.95
C THR A 46 38.35 42.33 -3.89
N GLN A 47 38.99 42.63 -2.75
CA GLN A 47 40.43 42.37 -2.58
C GLN A 47 40.79 40.88 -2.58
N LEU A 48 39.89 39.99 -2.17
CA LEU A 48 40.11 38.55 -2.10
C LEU A 48 39.84 37.85 -3.46
N LEU A 49 38.89 38.37 -4.24
CA LEU A 49 38.65 37.97 -5.64
C LEU A 49 39.74 38.50 -6.59
N LEU A 50 40.31 39.68 -6.31
CA LEU A 50 41.43 40.25 -7.07
C LEU A 50 42.74 39.43 -6.94
N GLY A 51 42.83 38.54 -5.95
CA GLY A 51 43.97 37.61 -5.77
C GLY A 51 43.88 36.31 -6.58
N ILE A 52 42.74 36.01 -7.21
CA ILE A 52 42.60 34.82 -8.07
C ILE A 52 42.80 35.25 -9.53
N PRO A 53 43.79 34.68 -10.25
CA PRO A 53 44.02 35.04 -11.64
C PRO A 53 42.75 34.80 -12.47
N LYS A 54 42.30 35.78 -13.26
CA LYS A 54 41.14 35.64 -14.17
C LYS A 54 41.24 34.39 -15.06
N THR A 55 42.45 33.97 -15.42
CA THR A 55 42.75 32.74 -16.15
C THR A 55 42.35 31.47 -15.39
N LYS A 56 42.48 31.45 -14.06
CA LYS A 56 42.11 30.30 -13.21
C LYS A 56 40.59 30.14 -13.09
N ILE A 57 39.85 31.25 -13.07
CA ILE A 57 38.38 31.26 -13.06
C ILE A 57 37.84 30.76 -14.41
N ILE A 58 38.39 31.23 -15.53
CA ILE A 58 38.03 30.77 -16.88
C ILE A 58 38.32 29.27 -17.05
N TYR A 59 39.46 28.80 -16.55
CA TYR A 59 39.84 27.38 -16.63
C TYR A 59 38.90 26.46 -15.84
N ILE A 60 38.47 26.88 -14.64
CA ILE A 60 37.54 26.10 -13.81
C ILE A 60 36.18 25.98 -14.50
N GLY A 61 35.63 27.09 -15.03
CA GLY A 61 34.35 27.07 -15.75
C GLY A 61 34.41 26.23 -17.04
N ALA A 62 35.52 26.27 -17.77
CA ALA A 62 35.71 25.45 -18.97
C ALA A 62 35.75 23.95 -18.65
N LYS A 63 36.43 23.57 -17.56
CA LYS A 63 36.52 22.17 -17.11
C LYS A 63 35.17 21.63 -16.62
N GLU A 64 34.41 22.45 -15.91
CA GLU A 64 33.06 22.09 -15.46
C GLU A 64 32.12 21.87 -16.64
N MET A 65 32.15 22.76 -17.64
CA MET A 65 31.35 22.62 -18.86
C MET A 65 31.73 21.38 -19.68
N GLU A 66 33.02 21.06 -19.77
CA GLU A 66 33.49 19.83 -20.41
C GLU A 66 32.96 18.58 -19.70
N LEU A 67 32.96 18.57 -18.37
CA LEU A 67 32.42 17.44 -17.59
C LEU A 67 30.91 17.29 -17.75
N ARG A 68 30.15 18.39 -17.77
CA ARG A 68 28.70 18.35 -18.05
C ARG A 68 28.41 17.73 -19.42
N MET A 69 29.16 18.11 -20.45
CA MET A 69 29.02 17.51 -21.79
C MET A 69 29.33 16.01 -21.79
N LYS A 70 30.39 15.58 -21.10
CA LYS A 70 30.74 14.15 -20.98
C LYS A 70 29.66 13.36 -20.24
N VAL A 71 29.08 13.92 -19.18
CA VAL A 71 27.95 13.30 -18.45
C VAL A 71 26.74 13.16 -19.37
N SER A 72 26.35 14.21 -20.08
CA SER A 72 25.23 14.17 -21.04
C SER A 72 25.44 13.10 -22.13
N GLN A 73 26.64 13.04 -22.71
CA GLN A 73 26.99 12.02 -23.71
C GLN A 73 26.93 10.61 -23.14
N ALA A 74 27.49 10.39 -21.95
CA ALA A 74 27.50 9.07 -21.33
C ALA A 74 26.09 8.60 -20.94
N VAL A 75 25.21 9.50 -20.46
CA VAL A 75 23.79 9.19 -20.19
C VAL A 75 23.07 8.82 -21.48
N HIS A 76 23.25 9.61 -22.55
CA HIS A 76 22.63 9.31 -23.84
C HIS A 76 23.10 7.95 -24.40
N VAL A 77 24.40 7.65 -24.32
CA VAL A 77 24.93 6.32 -24.73
C VAL A 77 24.33 5.21 -23.89
N LEU A 78 24.21 5.40 -22.57
CA LEU A 78 23.64 4.40 -21.68
C LEU A 78 22.19 4.02 -22.06
N ASN A 79 21.37 5.00 -22.44
CA ASN A 79 19.94 4.81 -22.68
C ASN A 79 19.60 4.45 -24.14
N HIS A 80 20.34 4.99 -25.12
CA HIS A 80 19.96 4.88 -26.54
C HIS A 80 20.95 4.10 -27.42
N ASP A 81 22.16 3.74 -26.94
CA ASP A 81 23.11 2.99 -27.76
C ASP A 81 22.67 1.53 -27.95
N THR A 82 22.69 1.06 -29.20
CA THR A 82 22.28 -0.30 -29.56
C THR A 82 23.30 -1.37 -29.14
N GLN A 83 24.57 -0.99 -28.97
CA GLN A 83 25.65 -1.89 -28.57
C GLN A 83 25.74 -2.01 -27.05
N SER A 84 25.62 -3.25 -26.56
CA SER A 84 25.71 -3.53 -25.11
C SER A 84 27.07 -3.16 -24.51
N CYS A 85 28.17 -3.32 -25.27
CA CYS A 85 29.51 -2.96 -24.80
C CYS A 85 29.67 -1.46 -24.53
N ASN A 86 29.10 -0.59 -25.37
CA ASN A 86 29.14 0.86 -25.18
C ASN A 86 28.31 1.29 -23.97
N ARG A 87 27.13 0.69 -23.79
CA ARG A 87 26.29 0.92 -22.60
C ARG A 87 26.99 0.52 -21.31
N VAL A 88 27.68 -0.63 -21.30
CA VAL A 88 28.47 -1.08 -20.13
C VAL A 88 29.63 -0.12 -19.85
N ALA A 89 30.36 0.32 -20.88
CA ALA A 89 31.46 1.27 -20.72
C ALA A 89 30.97 2.64 -20.19
N ALA A 90 29.85 3.14 -20.74
CA ALA A 90 29.21 4.37 -20.26
C ALA A 90 28.76 4.25 -18.80
N ASN A 91 28.11 3.14 -18.43
CA ASN A 91 27.71 2.88 -17.05
C ASN A 91 28.92 2.81 -16.09
N GLN A 92 29.98 2.11 -16.48
CA GLN A 92 31.20 2.03 -15.67
C GLN A 92 31.82 3.42 -15.43
N TRP A 93 31.88 4.24 -16.47
CA TRP A 93 32.36 5.62 -16.35
C TRP A 93 31.47 6.46 -15.44
N LEU A 94 30.14 6.35 -15.58
CA LEU A 94 29.18 7.07 -14.73
C LEU A 94 29.27 6.64 -13.25
N VAL A 95 29.46 5.35 -12.99
CA VAL A 95 29.69 4.82 -11.63
C VAL A 95 30.98 5.38 -11.03
N GLN A 96 32.07 5.45 -11.80
CA GLN A 96 33.32 6.07 -11.34
C GLN A 96 33.14 7.58 -11.11
N PHE A 97 32.43 8.27 -12.00
CA PHE A 97 32.14 9.69 -11.88
C PHE A 97 31.37 10.01 -10.58
N GLN A 98 30.37 9.18 -10.21
CA GLN A 98 29.59 9.33 -8.98
C GLN A 98 30.45 9.35 -7.71
N GLN A 99 31.59 8.67 -7.71
CA GLN A 99 32.51 8.62 -6.58
C GLN A 99 33.40 9.87 -6.49
N THR A 100 33.45 10.70 -7.53
CA THR A 100 34.30 11.89 -7.54
C THR A 100 33.67 13.07 -6.78
N GLY A 101 34.50 14.01 -6.32
CA GLY A 101 34.03 15.27 -5.74
C GLY A 101 33.37 16.20 -6.77
N ALA A 102 33.76 16.13 -8.04
CA ALA A 102 33.20 16.95 -9.12
C ALA A 102 31.71 16.65 -9.40
N ALA A 103 31.24 15.46 -9.01
CA ALA A 103 29.85 15.07 -9.16
C ALA A 103 28.88 16.00 -8.41
N TRP A 104 29.29 16.58 -7.27
CA TRP A 104 28.48 17.54 -6.53
C TRP A 104 28.17 18.79 -7.35
N GLU A 105 29.21 19.42 -7.89
CA GLU A 105 29.12 20.67 -8.66
C GLU A 105 28.39 20.45 -9.99
N VAL A 106 28.82 19.43 -10.75
CA VAL A 106 28.26 19.12 -12.07
C VAL A 106 26.78 18.76 -11.99
N ALA A 107 26.37 17.91 -11.04
CA ALA A 107 24.97 17.52 -10.90
C ALA A 107 24.09 18.69 -10.43
N THR A 108 24.57 19.49 -9.46
CA THR A 108 23.86 20.70 -9.01
C THR A 108 23.64 21.65 -10.19
N ALA A 109 24.68 21.85 -10.99
CA ALA A 109 24.62 22.82 -12.05
C ALA A 109 23.86 22.35 -13.30
N ILE A 110 23.76 21.04 -13.56
CA ILE A 110 22.81 20.48 -14.53
C ILE A 110 21.39 20.88 -14.14
N LEU A 111 20.99 20.64 -12.88
CA LEU A 111 19.63 20.92 -12.40
C LEU A 111 19.28 22.41 -12.40
N THR A 112 20.23 23.28 -12.01
CA THR A 112 19.98 24.73 -11.89
C THR A 112 20.27 25.54 -13.15
N SER A 113 20.82 24.94 -14.21
CA SER A 113 21.12 25.69 -15.44
C SER A 113 19.86 26.11 -16.20
N ASP A 114 19.78 27.34 -16.68
CA ASP A 114 18.66 27.83 -17.51
C ASP A 114 18.72 27.32 -18.96
N HIS A 115 19.81 26.64 -19.33
CA HIS A 115 20.04 26.13 -20.67
C HIS A 115 19.35 24.78 -20.85
N VAL A 116 18.08 24.81 -21.26
CA VAL A 116 17.54 23.73 -22.09
C VAL A 116 18.37 23.74 -23.37
N GLN A 117 19.41 22.92 -23.45
CA GLN A 117 20.10 22.72 -24.72
C GLN A 117 19.07 22.18 -25.72
N PRO A 118 18.91 22.79 -26.90
CA PRO A 118 18.01 22.23 -27.90
C PRO A 118 18.55 20.85 -28.32
N PRO A 119 17.74 19.79 -28.30
CA PRO A 119 18.20 18.49 -28.75
C PRO A 119 18.50 18.56 -30.25
N LEU A 120 19.65 18.00 -30.64
CA LEU A 120 19.92 17.54 -32.00
C LEU A 120 19.04 16.31 -32.30
N SER A 121 17.72 16.43 -32.16
CA SER A 121 16.69 15.57 -32.76
C SER A 121 15.33 15.86 -32.14
N SER A 122 14.31 15.70 -32.96
CA SER A 122 12.92 16.02 -32.75
C SER A 122 12.23 15.27 -31.60
N PHE A 123 11.27 15.97 -30.97
CA PHE A 123 10.18 15.51 -30.07
C PHE A 123 10.59 15.05 -28.65
N VAL A 124 10.19 15.87 -27.67
CA VAL A 124 10.38 15.75 -26.21
C VAL A 124 11.83 16.03 -25.75
N PRO A 125 12.08 17.01 -24.85
CA PRO A 125 13.36 17.08 -24.17
C PRO A 125 13.45 15.90 -23.21
N ASP A 126 14.25 14.90 -23.56
CA ASP A 126 14.57 13.78 -22.68
C ASP A 126 15.37 14.32 -21.48
N LEU A 127 14.65 14.61 -20.39
CA LEU A 127 15.18 15.10 -19.10
C LEU A 127 15.96 14.02 -18.33
N GLU A 128 16.55 13.06 -19.05
CA GLU A 128 17.29 11.92 -18.54
C GLU A 128 18.58 12.37 -17.83
N VAL A 129 19.23 13.41 -18.34
CA VAL A 129 20.46 13.96 -17.75
C VAL A 129 20.15 14.64 -16.42
N GLU A 130 19.06 15.38 -16.34
CA GLU A 130 18.54 15.98 -15.10
C GLU A 130 18.11 14.91 -14.10
N PHE A 131 17.44 13.85 -14.56
CA PHE A 131 17.04 12.73 -13.72
C PHE A 131 18.27 12.02 -13.13
N PHE A 132 19.26 11.74 -13.95
CA PHE A 132 20.54 11.20 -13.50
C PHE A 132 21.22 12.14 -12.50
N ALA A 133 21.27 13.45 -12.75
CA ALA A 133 21.84 14.42 -11.82
C ALA A 133 21.14 14.43 -10.46
N ALA A 134 19.80 14.38 -10.44
CA ALA A 134 19.01 14.30 -9.20
C ALA A 134 19.32 13.00 -8.41
N GLN A 135 19.42 11.86 -9.09
CA GLN A 135 19.78 10.58 -8.47
C GLN A 135 21.19 10.60 -7.86
N ILE A 136 22.16 11.19 -8.57
CA ILE A 136 23.53 11.33 -8.04
C ILE A 136 23.50 12.17 -6.77
N LEU A 137 22.85 13.32 -6.78
CA LEU A 137 22.78 14.19 -5.60
C LEU A 137 22.13 13.47 -4.43
N LYS A 138 20.99 12.81 -4.64
CA LYS A 138 20.34 11.98 -3.59
C LYS A 138 21.34 11.00 -2.97
N ARG A 139 21.99 10.18 -3.80
CA ARG A 139 22.93 9.14 -3.35
C ARG A 139 24.15 9.73 -2.63
N LYS A 140 24.74 10.80 -3.15
CA LYS A 140 25.91 11.45 -2.53
C LYS A 140 25.55 12.13 -1.22
N ILE A 141 24.39 12.77 -1.13
CA ILE A 141 23.87 13.32 0.13
C ILE A 141 23.66 12.20 1.15
N GLN A 142 23.08 11.09 0.72
CA GLN A 142 22.85 9.95 1.60
C GLN A 142 24.15 9.37 2.17
N ASN A 143 25.18 9.24 1.33
CA ASN A 143 26.43 8.56 1.65
C ASN A 143 27.50 9.44 2.31
N GLU A 144 27.64 10.68 1.84
CA GLU A 144 28.72 11.62 2.15
C GLU A 144 28.22 12.94 2.76
N GLY A 145 26.90 13.17 2.86
CA GLY A 145 26.33 14.47 3.25
C GLY A 145 26.71 14.96 4.64
N TYR A 146 27.09 14.08 5.56
CA TYR A 146 27.59 14.45 6.89
C TYR A 146 28.95 15.17 6.85
N LEU A 147 29.75 14.94 5.80
CA LEU A 147 31.07 15.56 5.62
C LEU A 147 30.98 17.02 5.13
N LEU A 148 29.82 17.45 4.65
CA LEU A 148 29.65 18.80 4.10
C LEU A 148 29.64 19.85 5.23
N GLN A 149 30.34 20.97 5.00
CA GLN A 149 30.25 22.14 5.86
C GLN A 149 28.87 22.81 5.77
N LEU A 150 28.44 23.49 6.84
CA LEU A 150 27.10 24.10 6.93
C LEU A 150 26.79 25.06 5.77
N GLY A 151 27.74 25.92 5.39
CA GLY A 151 27.54 26.86 4.27
C GLY A 151 27.35 26.17 2.91
N VAL A 152 27.95 24.99 2.71
CA VAL A 152 27.77 24.19 1.49
C VAL A 152 26.41 23.52 1.48
N LYS A 153 25.96 23.02 2.65
CA LYS A 153 24.61 22.45 2.82
C LYS A 153 23.53 23.50 2.50
N ASP A 154 23.71 24.73 2.94
CA ASP A 154 22.77 25.82 2.68
C ASP A 154 22.70 26.22 1.20
N ALA A 155 23.86 26.31 0.54
CA ALA A 155 23.91 26.58 -0.90
C ALA A 155 23.23 25.46 -1.71
N LEU A 156 23.48 24.20 -1.34
CA LEU A 156 22.88 23.04 -1.98
C LEU A 156 21.36 22.96 -1.73
N LEU A 157 20.90 23.28 -0.53
CA LEU A 157 19.48 23.39 -0.20
C LEU A 157 18.78 24.38 -1.13
N ASN A 158 19.32 25.60 -1.26
CA ASN A 158 18.76 26.61 -2.14
C ASN A 158 18.77 26.17 -3.61
N ALA A 159 19.86 25.56 -4.08
CA ALA A 159 19.96 25.05 -5.44
C ALA A 159 18.90 23.99 -5.75
N LEU A 160 18.69 23.05 -4.83
CA LEU A 160 17.68 22.00 -4.98
C LEU A 160 16.25 22.56 -4.88
N LEU A 161 15.98 23.57 -4.04
CA LEU A 161 14.68 24.26 -4.01
C LEU A 161 14.38 24.98 -5.33
N VAL A 162 15.39 25.63 -5.92
CA VAL A 162 15.28 26.23 -7.26
C VAL A 162 15.00 25.17 -8.32
N ALA A 163 15.70 24.03 -8.28
CA ALA A 163 15.46 22.92 -9.18
C ALA A 163 14.05 22.33 -9.03
N ALA A 164 13.60 22.09 -7.79
CA ALA A 164 12.25 21.57 -7.52
C ALA A 164 11.17 22.49 -8.09
N LYS A 165 11.35 23.81 -7.93
CA LYS A 165 10.46 24.80 -8.56
C LYS A 165 10.52 24.75 -10.08
N LYS A 166 11.72 24.71 -10.67
CA LYS A 166 11.90 24.66 -12.13
C LYS A 166 11.21 23.44 -12.75
N PHE A 167 11.30 22.28 -12.10
CA PHE A 167 10.74 21.03 -12.58
C PHE A 167 9.36 20.70 -11.98
N SER A 168 8.68 21.66 -11.36
CA SER A 168 7.34 21.46 -10.77
C SER A 168 6.29 21.01 -11.79
N SER A 169 6.43 21.47 -13.03
CA SER A 169 5.59 21.12 -14.19
C SER A 169 6.28 20.12 -15.14
N GLY A 170 7.42 19.56 -14.73
CA GLY A 170 8.18 18.57 -15.50
C GLY A 170 7.73 17.12 -15.21
N PRO A 171 8.51 16.12 -15.65
CA PRO A 171 8.24 14.72 -15.35
C PRO A 171 8.15 14.47 -13.85
N PRO A 172 7.10 13.79 -13.34
CA PRO A 172 6.88 13.62 -11.91
C PRO A 172 8.05 12.90 -11.23
N GLN A 173 8.61 11.90 -11.90
CA GLN A 173 9.74 11.12 -11.38
C GLN A 173 10.98 11.99 -11.11
N LEU A 174 11.25 13.00 -11.95
CA LEU A 174 12.36 13.93 -11.74
C LEU A 174 12.13 14.78 -10.49
N LEU A 175 10.93 15.33 -10.34
CA LEU A 175 10.56 16.13 -9.17
C LEU A 175 10.69 15.29 -7.88
N THR A 176 10.18 14.06 -7.88
CA THR A 176 10.32 13.12 -6.75
C THR A 176 11.79 12.91 -6.40
N GLN A 177 12.69 12.66 -7.37
CA GLN A 177 14.12 12.49 -7.09
C GLN A 177 14.76 13.74 -6.47
N ILE A 178 14.39 14.94 -6.93
CA ILE A 178 14.86 16.20 -6.36
C ILE A 178 14.35 16.37 -4.92
N CYS A 179 13.07 16.09 -4.65
CA CYS A 179 12.47 16.16 -3.32
C CYS A 179 13.05 15.10 -2.36
N LEU A 180 13.43 13.92 -2.86
CA LEU A 180 14.13 12.91 -2.08
C LEU A 180 15.57 13.36 -1.74
N ALA A 181 16.28 13.99 -2.68
CA ALA A 181 17.59 14.58 -2.42
C ALA A 181 17.49 15.72 -1.36
N LEU A 182 16.46 16.56 -1.45
CA LEU A 182 16.14 17.58 -0.45
C LEU A 182 15.88 16.97 0.94
N SER A 183 15.02 15.96 1.02
CA SER A 183 14.71 15.23 2.27
C SER A 183 16.00 14.68 2.88
N ALA A 184 16.80 13.98 2.09
CA ALA A 184 18.06 13.39 2.53
C ALA A 184 19.04 14.44 3.07
N LEU A 185 19.04 15.67 2.50
CA LEU A 185 19.90 16.77 2.93
C LEU A 185 19.44 17.32 4.28
N ILE A 186 18.14 17.60 4.41
CA ILE A 186 17.51 18.12 5.63
C ILE A 186 17.70 17.15 6.81
N LEU A 187 17.56 15.85 6.58
CA LEU A 187 17.75 14.84 7.63
C LEU A 187 19.22 14.64 8.05
N ARG A 188 20.18 15.21 7.29
CA ARG A 188 21.63 15.16 7.56
C ARG A 188 22.23 16.53 7.91
N THR A 189 21.40 17.56 8.04
CA THR A 189 21.77 18.85 8.62
C THR A 189 21.52 18.84 10.13
N VAL A 190 22.42 18.32 10.96
CA VAL A 190 22.29 18.50 12.43
C VAL A 190 23.63 18.73 13.09
N GLU A 191 23.70 19.85 13.82
CA GLU A 191 24.29 19.82 15.16
C GLU A 191 23.40 20.51 16.22
N HIS A 192 22.61 21.57 15.95
CA HIS A 192 21.73 22.18 16.98
C HIS A 192 20.43 22.86 16.48
N GLY A 193 19.92 22.52 15.30
CA GLY A 193 18.76 23.18 14.69
C GLY A 193 17.48 22.33 14.66
N LYS A 194 16.35 22.96 14.35
CA LYS A 194 15.10 22.34 13.89
C LYS A 194 15.10 22.34 12.35
N PRO A 195 15.66 21.31 11.67
CA PRO A 195 15.88 21.33 10.23
C PRO A 195 14.59 21.24 9.40
N ILE A 196 13.55 20.60 9.92
CA ILE A 196 12.24 20.53 9.28
C ILE A 196 11.55 21.89 9.38
N ASP A 197 11.61 22.59 10.52
CA ASP A 197 11.09 23.97 10.65
C ASP A 197 11.68 24.89 9.57
N ARG A 198 12.99 24.77 9.32
CA ARG A 198 13.68 25.55 8.29
C ARG A 198 13.19 25.21 6.88
N LEU A 199 12.95 23.93 6.60
CA LEU A 199 12.37 23.50 5.34
C LEU A 199 10.97 24.09 5.16
N PHE A 200 10.10 24.02 6.17
CA PHE A 200 8.75 24.57 6.11
C PHE A 200 8.73 26.07 5.83
N TYR A 201 9.64 26.85 6.44
CA TYR A 201 9.81 28.27 6.09
C TYR A 201 10.18 28.47 4.62
N SER A 202 11.06 27.61 4.09
CA SER A 202 11.46 27.65 2.67
C SER A 202 10.32 27.25 1.73
N LEU A 203 9.48 26.30 2.15
CA LEU A 203 8.30 25.86 1.38
C LEU A 203 7.23 26.94 1.30
N GLN A 204 6.96 27.67 2.39
CA GLN A 204 6.05 28.82 2.36
C GLN A 204 6.49 29.88 1.34
N ASN A 205 7.79 30.15 1.24
CA ASN A 205 8.33 31.06 0.23
C ASN A 205 8.13 30.52 -1.20
N LEU A 206 8.24 29.20 -1.40
CA LEU A 206 7.97 28.58 -2.71
C LEU A 206 6.49 28.62 -3.10
N GLN A 207 5.55 28.51 -2.15
CA GLN A 207 4.11 28.61 -2.43
C GLN A 207 3.70 29.99 -2.97
N SER A 208 4.40 31.05 -2.59
CA SER A 208 4.07 32.43 -2.98
C SER A 208 4.29 32.75 -4.46
N VAL A 209 4.85 31.82 -5.23
CA VAL A 209 5.18 32.01 -6.65
C VAL A 209 4.49 30.97 -7.52
N ASP A 210 3.99 31.40 -8.69
CA ASP A 210 3.23 30.54 -9.62
C ASP A 210 3.90 29.18 -9.85
N ASN A 211 3.08 28.11 -9.79
CA ASN A 211 3.43 26.68 -9.92
C ASN A 211 4.26 26.04 -8.80
N GLY A 212 4.64 26.77 -7.73
CA GLY A 212 5.39 26.22 -6.60
C GLY A 212 4.64 25.14 -5.78
N ASN A 213 3.30 25.14 -5.82
CA ASN A 213 2.46 24.24 -5.04
C ASN A 213 2.68 22.75 -5.37
N LEU A 214 3.00 22.41 -6.62
CA LEU A 214 3.28 21.01 -6.99
C LEU A 214 4.59 20.51 -6.38
N ALA A 215 5.63 21.34 -6.38
CA ALA A 215 6.90 21.03 -5.72
C ALA A 215 6.74 20.92 -4.20
N VAL A 216 5.92 21.78 -3.61
CA VAL A 216 5.59 21.73 -2.19
C VAL A 216 4.81 20.45 -1.85
N LEU A 217 3.80 20.10 -2.64
CA LEU A 217 3.00 18.89 -2.43
C LEU A 217 3.87 17.62 -2.53
N GLU A 218 4.77 17.56 -3.52
CA GLU A 218 5.70 16.44 -3.66
C GLU A 218 6.66 16.37 -2.47
N MET A 219 7.23 17.51 -2.06
CA MET A 219 8.11 17.58 -0.90
C MET A 219 7.41 17.11 0.38
N LEU A 220 6.16 17.53 0.60
CA LEU A 220 5.33 17.11 1.74
C LEU A 220 4.93 15.63 1.63
N THR A 221 4.92 15.03 0.44
CA THR A 221 4.64 13.60 0.26
C THR A 221 5.86 12.75 0.60
N VAL A 222 7.04 13.11 0.12
CA VAL A 222 8.25 12.28 0.28
C VAL A 222 8.95 12.46 1.63
N LEU A 223 8.80 13.63 2.28
CA LEU A 223 9.49 13.93 3.53
C LEU A 223 9.07 12.98 4.68
N PRO A 224 7.77 12.74 4.95
CA PRO A 224 7.36 11.80 5.98
C PRO A 224 7.82 10.37 5.67
N GLU A 225 7.79 9.96 4.40
CA GLU A 225 8.26 8.63 3.96
C GLU A 225 9.75 8.46 4.27
N GLU A 226 10.61 9.44 3.97
CA GLU A 226 12.05 9.37 4.28
C GLU A 226 12.37 9.47 5.79
N VAL A 227 11.50 10.09 6.60
CA VAL A 227 11.66 10.13 8.05
C VAL A 227 11.38 8.76 8.68
N VAL A 228 10.33 8.08 8.21
CA VAL A 228 9.84 6.82 8.77
C VAL A 228 10.47 5.58 8.12
N ASP A 229 11.08 5.70 6.93
CA ASP A 229 11.72 4.60 6.23
C ASP A 229 12.72 3.84 7.11
N SER A 230 12.25 2.69 7.61
CA SER A 230 12.96 1.73 8.44
C SER A 230 13.64 0.64 7.62
N GLN A 231 13.34 0.54 6.32
CA GLN A 231 13.80 -0.54 5.43
C GLN A 231 15.12 -0.23 4.74
N ASN A 232 15.55 1.04 4.71
CA ASN A 232 16.90 1.39 4.27
C ASN A 232 17.95 0.92 5.31
N VAL A 233 18.52 -0.26 5.05
CA VAL A 233 19.60 -0.94 5.79
C VAL A 233 20.86 -0.06 5.96
N ASP A 234 20.99 1.02 5.17
CA ASP A 234 22.17 1.92 5.13
C ASP A 234 22.06 3.20 5.98
N CYS A 235 21.04 3.35 6.82
CA CYS A 235 20.82 4.61 7.51
C CYS A 235 21.76 4.83 8.70
N LYS A 236 22.82 5.62 8.45
CA LYS A 236 23.69 6.31 9.41
C LYS A 236 22.94 7.30 10.36
N ILE A 237 21.60 7.27 10.39
CA ILE A 237 20.74 8.10 11.24
C ILE A 237 20.24 7.22 12.38
N SER A 238 20.53 7.61 13.62
CA SER A 238 20.08 6.85 14.80
C SER A 238 18.55 6.83 14.93
N SER A 239 18.01 5.79 15.57
CA SER A 239 16.58 5.71 15.91
C SER A 239 16.11 6.93 16.73
N SER A 240 16.94 7.41 17.67
CA SER A 240 16.66 8.61 18.46
C SER A 240 16.49 9.87 17.61
N CYS A 241 17.34 10.06 16.58
CA CYS A 241 17.21 11.19 15.66
C CYS A 241 15.93 11.08 14.83
N ARG A 242 15.57 9.88 14.36
CA ARG A 242 14.32 9.65 13.62
C ARG A 242 13.09 10.00 14.45
N SER A 243 13.03 9.58 15.71
CA SER A 243 11.92 9.95 16.61
C SER A 243 11.85 11.46 16.86
N GLN A 244 13.00 12.15 16.92
CA GLN A 244 13.02 13.60 17.02
C GLN A 244 12.47 14.28 15.76
N TYR A 245 12.89 13.83 14.57
CA TYR A 245 12.37 14.35 13.30
C TYR A 245 10.89 14.06 13.09
N ALA A 246 10.42 12.87 13.46
CA ALA A 246 8.99 12.55 13.41
C ALA A 246 8.19 13.50 14.29
N ARG A 247 8.66 13.79 15.52
CA ARG A 247 8.02 14.76 16.40
C ARG A 247 8.03 16.18 15.79
N GLU A 248 9.17 16.62 15.26
CA GLU A 248 9.27 17.93 14.62
C GLU A 248 8.35 18.04 13.39
N LEU A 249 8.25 16.99 12.59
CA LEU A 249 7.35 16.91 11.44
C LEU A 249 5.88 17.04 11.87
N LEU A 250 5.47 16.31 12.91
CA LEU A 250 4.09 16.33 13.41
C LEU A 250 3.66 17.70 13.94
N LEU A 251 4.58 18.54 14.43
CA LEU A 251 4.29 19.93 14.82
C LEU A 251 3.77 20.77 13.65
N HIS A 252 4.11 20.43 12.41
CA HIS A 252 3.63 21.14 11.21
C HIS A 252 2.34 20.57 10.63
N THR A 253 1.74 19.54 11.25
CA THR A 253 0.50 18.93 10.78
C THR A 253 -0.60 19.95 10.46
N PRO A 254 -0.92 20.94 11.33
CA PRO A 254 -2.00 21.88 11.04
C PRO A 254 -1.78 22.65 9.74
N MET A 255 -0.54 23.07 9.47
CA MET A 255 -0.18 23.80 8.25
C MET A 255 -0.34 22.92 7.01
N VAL A 256 0.00 21.64 7.10
CA VAL A 256 -0.13 20.69 5.98
C VAL A 256 -1.59 20.36 5.70
N LEU A 257 -2.40 20.10 6.73
CA LEU A 257 -3.82 19.85 6.56
C LEU A 257 -4.54 21.06 5.96
N GLU A 258 -4.20 22.27 6.39
CA GLU A 258 -4.72 23.50 5.81
C GLU A 258 -4.29 23.65 4.35
N PHE A 259 -3.02 23.41 4.03
CA PHE A 259 -2.52 23.44 2.66
C PHE A 259 -3.27 22.42 1.77
N LEU A 260 -3.41 21.17 2.21
CA LEU A 260 -4.13 20.13 1.45
C LEU A 260 -5.59 20.48 1.25
N LEU A 261 -6.25 21.08 2.25
CA LEU A 261 -7.62 21.54 2.13
C LEU A 261 -7.74 22.64 1.07
N GLN A 262 -6.88 23.65 1.12
CA GLN A 262 -6.83 24.71 0.11
C GLN A 262 -6.55 24.16 -1.29
N GLN A 263 -5.65 23.17 -1.41
CA GLN A 263 -5.41 22.51 -2.69
C GLN A 263 -6.63 21.69 -3.13
N SER A 264 -7.39 21.07 -2.24
CA SER A 264 -8.59 20.29 -2.61
C SER A 264 -9.71 21.19 -3.18
N GLU A 265 -9.88 22.39 -2.62
CA GLU A 265 -10.95 23.34 -2.98
C GLU A 265 -10.64 24.17 -4.24
N LYS A 266 -9.37 24.58 -4.43
CA LYS A 266 -8.97 25.41 -5.57
C LYS A 266 -8.83 24.58 -6.85
N GLY A 267 -9.56 24.91 -7.93
CA GLY A 267 -9.22 24.39 -9.27
C GLY A 267 -7.81 24.86 -9.64
N PHE A 268 -6.92 23.97 -10.04
CA PHE A 268 -5.60 24.38 -10.54
C PHE A 268 -5.79 25.02 -11.92
N ASP A 269 -5.33 26.25 -12.13
CA ASP A 269 -5.38 26.94 -13.44
C ASP A 269 -4.36 26.39 -14.46
N CYS A 270 -3.55 25.39 -14.09
CA CYS A 270 -2.45 24.89 -14.91
C CYS A 270 -2.72 23.46 -15.40
N GLY A 271 -3.53 23.30 -16.44
CA GLY A 271 -3.52 22.20 -17.44
C GLY A 271 -3.52 20.73 -16.99
N THR A 272 -3.50 20.47 -15.68
CA THR A 272 -3.40 19.15 -15.05
C THR A 272 -4.82 18.64 -14.87
N GLN A 273 -5.10 17.41 -15.30
CA GLN A 273 -6.44 16.87 -15.17
C GLN A 273 -6.86 16.86 -13.68
N PRO A 274 -8.10 17.28 -13.34
CA PRO A 274 -8.58 17.33 -11.95
C PRO A 274 -8.37 16.01 -11.17
N GLN A 275 -8.37 14.88 -11.87
CA GLN A 275 -8.17 13.54 -11.33
C GLN A 275 -6.72 13.30 -10.83
N GLU A 276 -5.71 13.67 -11.63
CA GLU A 276 -4.30 13.52 -11.23
C GLU A 276 -3.96 14.38 -10.01
N LYS A 277 -4.60 15.54 -9.92
CA LYS A 277 -4.48 16.44 -8.76
C LYS A 277 -5.01 15.76 -7.49
N ASN A 278 -6.20 15.17 -7.54
CA ASN A 278 -6.77 14.47 -6.39
C ASN A 278 -5.86 13.33 -5.93
N ARG A 279 -5.30 12.55 -6.86
CA ARG A 279 -4.32 11.51 -6.55
C ARG A 279 -3.11 12.06 -5.79
N LYS A 280 -2.51 13.18 -6.23
CA LYS A 280 -1.35 13.78 -5.53
C LYS A 280 -1.71 14.26 -4.13
N ILE A 281 -2.90 14.85 -3.95
CA ILE A 281 -3.40 15.28 -2.62
C ILE A 281 -3.59 14.06 -1.70
N LEU A 282 -4.22 13.00 -2.20
CA LEU A 282 -4.43 11.76 -1.44
C LEU A 282 -3.12 11.06 -1.09
N ARG A 283 -2.15 11.00 -2.03
CA ARG A 283 -0.82 10.42 -1.79
C ARG A 283 -0.07 11.19 -0.69
N CYS A 284 -0.15 12.52 -0.71
CA CYS A 284 0.40 13.35 0.36
C CYS A 284 -0.31 13.07 1.68
N LEU A 285 -1.65 13.08 1.70
CA LEU A 285 -2.42 12.81 2.92
C LEU A 285 -2.07 11.44 3.51
N LEU A 286 -2.01 10.39 2.68
CA LEU A 286 -1.64 9.03 3.07
C LEU A 286 -0.28 8.98 3.76
N SER A 287 0.72 9.65 3.19
CA SER A 287 2.06 9.75 3.76
C SER A 287 2.03 10.34 5.19
N TRP A 288 1.22 11.39 5.40
CA TRP A 288 1.07 12.02 6.73
C TRP A 288 0.26 11.17 7.71
N VAL A 289 -0.79 10.49 7.25
CA VAL A 289 -1.58 9.56 8.09
C VAL A 289 -0.70 8.44 8.60
N ARG A 290 0.18 7.88 7.74
CA ARG A 290 1.13 6.81 8.12
C ARG A 290 2.06 7.22 9.25
N VAL A 291 2.49 8.49 9.29
CA VAL A 291 3.34 9.05 10.36
C VAL A 291 2.56 9.47 11.62
N GLY A 292 1.22 9.49 11.56
CA GLY A 292 0.35 9.77 12.71
C GLY A 292 -0.08 11.22 12.85
N CYS A 293 -0.27 11.94 11.74
CA CYS A 293 -0.66 13.37 11.76
C CYS A 293 -1.94 13.64 12.57
N PHE A 294 -2.89 12.71 12.61
CA PHE A 294 -4.14 12.87 13.36
C PHE A 294 -4.07 12.32 14.80
N SER A 295 -2.93 11.78 15.26
CA SER A 295 -2.82 11.15 16.59
C SER A 295 -2.99 12.15 17.74
N GLU A 296 -2.65 13.42 17.53
CA GLU A 296 -2.79 14.50 18.52
C GLU A 296 -4.15 15.23 18.42
N ILE A 297 -4.93 14.95 17.38
CA ILE A 297 -6.21 15.61 17.12
C ILE A 297 -7.29 14.96 18.01
N PRO A 298 -8.12 15.76 18.74
CA PRO A 298 -9.19 15.20 19.57
C PRO A 298 -10.12 14.32 18.73
N GLN A 299 -10.42 13.11 19.23
CA GLN A 299 -11.15 12.07 18.49
C GLN A 299 -12.48 12.56 17.86
N GLY A 300 -13.17 13.51 18.50
CA GLY A 300 -14.43 14.08 17.99
C GLY A 300 -14.32 15.05 16.82
N SER A 301 -13.11 15.47 16.42
CA SER A 301 -12.92 16.51 15.39
C SER A 301 -12.55 15.98 14.00
N LEU A 302 -11.92 14.80 13.92
CA LEU A 302 -11.61 14.12 12.66
C LEU A 302 -12.87 13.80 11.82
N PRO A 303 -13.97 13.28 12.39
CA PRO A 303 -15.19 12.98 11.64
C PRO A 303 -15.79 14.17 10.91
N THR A 304 -15.61 15.36 11.48
CA THR A 304 -16.10 16.64 10.93
C THR A 304 -15.08 17.32 10.03
N HIS A 305 -13.88 16.76 9.88
CA HIS A 305 -12.81 17.40 9.14
C HIS A 305 -13.11 17.39 7.63
N PRO A 306 -13.01 18.54 6.93
CA PRO A 306 -13.39 18.64 5.52
C PRO A 306 -12.57 17.74 4.59
N LEU A 307 -11.32 17.41 4.95
CA LEU A 307 -10.53 16.44 4.18
C LEU A 307 -11.12 15.03 4.18
N LEU A 308 -11.83 14.60 5.24
CA LEU A 308 -12.50 13.29 5.24
C LEU A 308 -13.62 13.26 4.18
N ASN A 309 -14.38 14.34 4.06
CA ASN A 309 -15.39 14.49 3.01
C ASN A 309 -14.76 14.49 1.62
N PHE A 310 -13.59 15.12 1.46
CA PHE A 310 -12.82 15.05 0.22
C PHE A 310 -12.43 13.62 -0.13
N VAL A 311 -11.86 12.86 0.81
CA VAL A 311 -11.47 11.44 0.61
C VAL A 311 -12.68 10.59 0.23
N LEU A 312 -13.80 10.72 0.95
CA LEU A 312 -15.05 10.00 0.64
C LEU A 312 -15.60 10.35 -0.74
N LYS A 313 -15.51 11.62 -1.16
CA LYS A 313 -15.90 12.04 -2.51
C LYS A 313 -14.97 11.46 -3.58
N SER A 314 -13.68 11.30 -3.28
CA SER A 314 -12.71 10.70 -4.20
C SER A 314 -12.96 9.22 -4.48
N LEU A 315 -13.76 8.52 -3.67
CA LEU A 315 -14.20 7.15 -3.97
C LEU A 315 -15.09 7.06 -5.22
N GLN A 316 -15.69 8.16 -5.67
CA GLN A 316 -16.52 8.17 -6.89
C GLN A 316 -15.68 8.38 -8.17
N ASP A 317 -14.38 8.64 -8.05
CA ASP A 317 -13.48 8.88 -9.18
C ASP A 317 -12.55 7.68 -9.38
N VAL A 318 -12.68 6.99 -10.52
CA VAL A 318 -11.92 5.77 -10.87
C VAL A 318 -10.41 5.97 -10.76
N ALA A 319 -9.92 7.16 -11.11
CA ALA A 319 -8.51 7.49 -11.03
C ALA A 319 -8.01 7.64 -9.59
N SER A 320 -8.87 8.03 -8.65
CA SER A 320 -8.50 8.35 -7.27
C SER A 320 -8.91 7.27 -6.26
N PHE A 321 -9.74 6.32 -6.68
CA PHE A 321 -10.36 5.29 -5.84
C PHE A 321 -9.36 4.54 -4.95
N ASP A 322 -8.30 3.96 -5.52
CA ASP A 322 -7.33 3.13 -4.76
C ASP A 322 -6.70 3.90 -3.60
N LEU A 323 -6.24 5.13 -3.90
CA LEU A 323 -5.62 5.98 -2.89
C LEU A 323 -6.61 6.44 -1.83
N ALA A 324 -7.88 6.64 -2.20
CA ALA A 324 -8.92 6.99 -1.23
C ALA A 324 -9.23 5.81 -0.30
N ILE A 325 -9.30 4.58 -0.82
CA ILE A 325 -9.42 3.36 0.00
C ILE A 325 -8.22 3.23 0.94
N GLU A 326 -6.99 3.33 0.44
CA GLU A 326 -5.77 3.24 1.26
C GLU A 326 -5.77 4.28 2.40
N VAL A 327 -6.15 5.53 2.11
CA VAL A 327 -6.23 6.58 3.14
C VAL A 327 -7.27 6.23 4.21
N LEU A 328 -8.45 5.73 3.82
CA LEU A 328 -9.50 5.38 4.78
C LEU A 328 -9.10 4.19 5.65
N VAL A 329 -8.51 3.15 5.07
CA VAL A 329 -7.99 1.99 5.80
C VAL A 329 -6.91 2.40 6.81
N GLU A 330 -5.95 3.22 6.38
CA GLU A 330 -4.88 3.70 7.26
C GLU A 330 -5.41 4.60 8.40
N LEU A 331 -6.47 5.38 8.14
CA LEU A 331 -7.13 6.20 9.16
C LEU A 331 -7.94 5.33 10.14
N VAL A 332 -8.67 4.33 9.66
CA VAL A 332 -9.48 3.41 10.47
C VAL A 332 -8.60 2.67 11.48
N SER A 333 -7.46 2.15 11.04
CA SER A 333 -6.52 1.44 11.91
C SER A 333 -5.87 2.33 12.99
N ARG A 334 -5.92 3.66 12.85
CA ARG A 334 -5.25 4.63 13.75
C ARG A 334 -6.20 5.46 14.61
N HIS A 335 -7.48 5.55 14.27
CA HIS A 335 -8.44 6.45 14.93
C HIS A 335 -9.67 5.71 15.43
N GLU A 336 -9.74 5.49 16.74
CA GLU A 336 -10.84 4.77 17.41
C GLU A 336 -12.24 5.34 17.11
N GLY A 337 -12.38 6.65 16.89
CA GLY A 337 -13.67 7.28 16.59
C GLY A 337 -14.12 7.21 15.13
N LEU A 338 -13.23 6.85 14.20
CA LEU A 338 -13.55 6.83 12.77
C LEU A 338 -14.40 5.62 12.34
N PRO A 339 -14.19 4.39 12.86
CA PRO A 339 -15.02 3.24 12.53
C PRO A 339 -16.52 3.52 12.67
N GLN A 340 -16.95 4.16 13.77
CA GLN A 340 -18.37 4.50 13.98
C GLN A 340 -18.92 5.43 12.89
N VAL A 341 -18.13 6.40 12.43
CA VAL A 341 -18.53 7.38 11.43
C VAL A 341 -18.65 6.74 10.06
N LEU A 342 -17.70 5.87 9.70
CA LEU A 342 -17.75 5.12 8.46
C LEU A 342 -18.86 4.06 8.48
N LEU A 343 -19.14 3.45 9.63
CA LEU A 343 -20.26 2.55 9.82
C LEU A 343 -21.60 3.24 9.46
N CYS A 344 -21.80 4.47 9.92
CA CYS A 344 -22.96 5.30 9.52
C CYS A 344 -23.03 5.63 8.02
N ARG A 345 -21.96 5.42 7.25
CA ARG A 345 -21.88 5.65 5.80
C ARG A 345 -21.95 4.36 4.97
N VAL A 346 -21.95 3.19 5.60
CA VAL A 346 -21.93 1.89 4.90
C VAL A 346 -23.10 1.75 3.93
N HIS A 347 -24.32 2.10 4.34
CA HIS A 347 -25.49 2.06 3.45
C HIS A 347 -25.27 2.86 2.17
N PHE A 348 -24.74 4.08 2.28
CA PHE A 348 -24.45 4.91 1.13
C PHE A 348 -23.37 4.29 0.23
N LEU A 349 -22.26 3.81 0.81
CA LEU A 349 -21.16 3.20 0.06
C LEU A 349 -21.60 1.90 -0.62
N LYS A 350 -22.42 1.10 0.05
CA LYS A 350 -22.98 -0.14 -0.48
C LYS A 350 -23.89 0.13 -1.69
N GLU A 351 -24.86 1.02 -1.55
CA GLU A 351 -25.83 1.31 -2.61
C GLU A 351 -25.20 2.02 -3.81
N MET A 352 -24.30 2.99 -3.55
CA MET A 352 -23.76 3.84 -4.61
C MET A 352 -22.55 3.26 -5.33
N LEU A 353 -21.77 2.39 -4.67
CA LEU A 353 -20.52 1.84 -5.22
C LEU A 353 -20.57 0.32 -5.30
N LEU A 354 -20.83 -0.39 -4.20
CA LEU A 354 -20.70 -1.85 -4.17
C LEU A 354 -21.72 -2.56 -5.07
N LEU A 355 -23.02 -2.27 -4.93
CA LEU A 355 -24.06 -2.96 -5.71
C LEU A 355 -23.93 -2.76 -7.24
N PRO A 356 -23.64 -1.55 -7.74
CA PRO A 356 -23.31 -1.35 -9.15
C PRO A 356 -22.05 -2.13 -9.59
N SER A 357 -21.01 -2.15 -8.76
CA SER A 357 -19.77 -2.86 -9.07
C SER A 357 -19.95 -4.38 -9.10
N LEU A 358 -20.75 -4.94 -8.19
CA LEU A 358 -21.13 -6.36 -8.21
C LEU A 358 -21.89 -6.72 -9.50
N SER A 359 -22.75 -5.82 -9.99
CA SER A 359 -23.53 -6.04 -11.22
C SER A 359 -22.68 -5.93 -12.49
N THR A 360 -21.66 -5.07 -12.47
CA THR A 360 -20.76 -4.82 -13.60
C THR A 360 -19.53 -5.73 -13.60
N GLY A 361 -19.24 -6.40 -12.48
CA GLY A 361 -18.05 -7.23 -12.30
C GLY A 361 -16.77 -6.41 -12.11
N ASP A 362 -16.87 -5.19 -11.54
CA ASP A 362 -15.70 -4.35 -11.27
C ASP A 362 -14.98 -4.82 -9.99
N GLU A 363 -14.11 -5.83 -10.17
CA GLU A 363 -13.33 -6.45 -9.08
C GLU A 363 -12.50 -5.46 -8.28
N LYS A 364 -12.02 -4.39 -8.94
CA LYS A 364 -11.21 -3.36 -8.30
C LYS A 364 -11.99 -2.62 -7.23
N VAL A 365 -13.21 -2.19 -7.56
CA VAL A 365 -14.08 -1.50 -6.58
C VAL A 365 -14.58 -2.45 -5.51
N ILE A 366 -14.95 -3.68 -5.88
CA ILE A 366 -15.40 -4.70 -4.93
C ILE A 366 -14.30 -5.01 -3.92
N SER A 367 -13.08 -5.28 -4.38
CA SER A 367 -11.90 -5.57 -3.53
C SER A 367 -11.58 -4.39 -2.59
N GLY A 368 -11.55 -3.16 -3.12
CA GLY A 368 -11.30 -1.97 -2.31
C GLY A 368 -12.34 -1.76 -1.20
N LEU A 369 -13.63 -1.95 -1.49
CA LEU A 369 -14.70 -1.83 -0.49
C LEU A 369 -14.72 -3.01 0.48
N ALA A 370 -14.43 -4.23 0.03
CA ALA A 370 -14.28 -5.40 0.88
C ALA A 370 -13.17 -5.18 1.93
N CYS A 371 -12.01 -4.66 1.50
CA CYS A 371 -10.93 -4.27 2.39
C CYS A 371 -11.37 -3.20 3.38
N LEU A 372 -11.95 -2.09 2.91
CA LEU A 372 -12.40 -0.99 3.78
C LEU A 372 -13.42 -1.45 4.83
N PHE A 373 -14.44 -2.20 4.44
CA PHE A 373 -15.47 -2.68 5.37
C PHE A 373 -14.92 -3.70 6.37
N SER A 374 -14.00 -4.57 5.94
CA SER A 374 -13.31 -5.52 6.82
C SER A 374 -12.50 -4.78 7.88
N GLU A 375 -11.78 -3.72 7.49
CA GLU A 375 -10.99 -2.89 8.41
C GLU A 375 -11.88 -2.11 9.40
N VAL A 376 -12.99 -1.54 8.94
CA VAL A 376 -13.95 -0.86 9.82
C VAL A 376 -14.51 -1.81 10.88
N GLY A 377 -14.88 -3.02 10.47
CA GLY A 377 -15.40 -4.03 11.39
C GLY A 377 -14.36 -4.55 12.38
N GLN A 378 -13.12 -4.77 11.93
CA GLN A 378 -12.01 -5.22 12.80
C GLN A 378 -11.56 -4.16 13.79
N ALA A 379 -11.60 -2.88 13.42
CA ALA A 379 -11.23 -1.78 14.30
C ALA A 379 -12.26 -1.53 15.42
N ALA A 380 -13.51 -1.94 15.24
CA ALA A 380 -14.58 -1.74 16.22
C ALA A 380 -15.55 -2.94 16.33
N PRO A 381 -15.07 -4.13 16.75
CA PRO A 381 -15.89 -5.34 16.83
C PRO A 381 -17.07 -5.20 17.81
N SER A 382 -16.90 -4.39 18.87
CA SER A 382 -17.98 -4.10 19.82
C SER A 382 -19.18 -3.41 19.16
N LEU A 383 -18.95 -2.50 18.19
CA LEU A 383 -20.01 -1.81 17.47
C LEU A 383 -20.72 -2.73 16.47
N ILE A 384 -19.99 -3.70 15.90
CA ILE A 384 -20.58 -4.70 15.01
C ILE A 384 -21.53 -5.61 15.80
N VAL A 385 -21.08 -6.08 16.95
CA VAL A 385 -21.85 -6.96 17.84
C VAL A 385 -23.13 -6.31 18.38
N GLU A 386 -23.24 -4.99 18.44
CA GLU A 386 -24.49 -4.29 18.78
C GLU A 386 -25.64 -4.57 17.81
N ALA A 387 -25.38 -5.16 16.63
CA ALA A 387 -26.36 -5.56 15.64
C ALA A 387 -27.29 -4.40 15.19
N SER A 388 -26.73 -3.18 15.13
CA SER A 388 -27.41 -2.04 14.53
C SER A 388 -27.70 -2.25 13.04
N ALA A 389 -28.60 -1.46 12.46
CA ALA A 389 -28.91 -1.55 11.04
C ALA A 389 -27.66 -1.35 10.17
N GLU A 390 -26.77 -0.44 10.59
CA GLU A 390 -25.50 -0.16 9.93
C GLU A 390 -24.50 -1.32 10.04
N ALA A 391 -24.41 -1.96 11.21
CA ALA A 391 -23.57 -3.16 11.40
C ALA A 391 -24.04 -4.33 10.54
N LEU A 392 -25.34 -4.56 10.47
CA LEU A 392 -25.92 -5.60 9.62
C LEU A 392 -25.74 -5.28 8.13
N ALA A 393 -25.83 -4.01 7.74
CA ALA A 393 -25.54 -3.60 6.37
C ALA A 393 -24.07 -3.81 5.98
N LEU A 394 -23.14 -3.65 6.92
CA LEU A 394 -21.72 -3.95 6.72
C LEU A 394 -21.50 -5.45 6.55
N ALA A 395 -22.09 -6.27 7.42
CA ALA A 395 -22.02 -7.72 7.30
C ALA A 395 -22.62 -8.21 5.98
N ASP A 396 -23.78 -7.70 5.57
CA ASP A 396 -24.43 -8.05 4.31
C ASP A 396 -23.61 -7.61 3.08
N ALA A 397 -22.96 -6.45 3.14
CA ALA A 397 -22.04 -6.01 2.09
C ALA A 397 -20.85 -6.97 1.96
N LEU A 398 -20.24 -7.37 3.08
CA LEU A 398 -19.12 -8.32 3.08
C LEU A 398 -19.56 -9.73 2.64
N LEU A 399 -20.76 -10.18 3.01
CA LEU A 399 -21.33 -11.43 2.51
C LEU A 399 -21.49 -11.40 0.98
N SER A 400 -21.92 -10.27 0.42
CA SER A 400 -22.01 -10.07 -1.03
C SER A 400 -20.63 -10.14 -1.70
N CYS A 401 -19.59 -9.62 -1.05
CA CYS A 401 -18.20 -9.75 -1.53
C CYS A 401 -17.69 -11.20 -1.45
N VAL A 402 -17.98 -11.93 -0.37
CA VAL A 402 -17.62 -13.36 -0.24
C VAL A 402 -18.28 -14.20 -1.33
N ALA A 403 -19.56 -13.95 -1.62
CA ALA A 403 -20.30 -14.68 -2.64
C ALA A 403 -19.92 -14.29 -4.08
N PHE A 404 -19.14 -13.22 -4.28
CA PHE A 404 -18.77 -12.76 -5.60
C PHE A 404 -17.88 -13.78 -6.33
N PRO A 405 -18.20 -14.15 -7.58
CA PRO A 405 -17.48 -15.20 -8.29
C PRO A 405 -16.17 -14.70 -8.94
N SER A 406 -15.15 -14.34 -8.17
CA SER A 406 -13.81 -14.02 -8.72
C SER A 406 -13.05 -15.28 -9.15
N GLU A 407 -12.07 -15.18 -10.05
CA GLU A 407 -11.27 -16.33 -10.50
C GLU A 407 -10.15 -16.72 -9.53
N ASP A 408 -9.71 -15.78 -8.69
CA ASP A 408 -8.49 -15.85 -7.87
C ASP A 408 -8.77 -15.99 -6.36
N TRP A 409 -10.05 -15.94 -5.96
CA TRP A 409 -10.50 -15.92 -4.56
C TRP A 409 -10.01 -14.73 -3.72
N GLU A 410 -9.26 -13.77 -4.29
CA GLU A 410 -8.63 -12.67 -3.53
C GLU A 410 -9.68 -11.82 -2.78
N ILE A 411 -10.82 -11.53 -3.43
CA ILE A 411 -11.90 -10.74 -2.81
C ILE A 411 -12.46 -11.47 -1.59
N ALA A 412 -12.78 -12.76 -1.71
CA ALA A 412 -13.32 -13.53 -0.60
C ALA A 412 -12.29 -13.69 0.53
N ASP A 413 -11.04 -13.99 0.16
CA ASP A 413 -9.91 -14.17 1.08
C ASP A 413 -9.64 -12.91 1.92
N SER A 414 -9.71 -11.73 1.30
CA SER A 414 -9.50 -10.44 1.98
C SER A 414 -10.48 -10.16 3.13
N THR A 415 -11.64 -10.84 3.16
CA THR A 415 -12.65 -10.68 4.22
C THR A 415 -12.49 -11.65 5.39
N LEU A 416 -11.69 -12.72 5.23
CA LEU A 416 -11.65 -13.83 6.19
C LEU A 416 -11.14 -13.40 7.57
N GLN A 417 -10.17 -12.49 7.62
CA GLN A 417 -9.63 -11.97 8.88
C GLN A 417 -10.71 -11.24 9.70
N PHE A 418 -11.59 -10.48 9.04
CA PHE A 418 -12.73 -9.85 9.70
C PHE A 418 -13.67 -10.89 10.29
N TRP A 419 -14.07 -11.89 9.50
CA TRP A 419 -15.01 -12.92 9.95
C TRP A 419 -14.46 -13.74 11.12
N SER A 420 -13.17 -14.09 11.05
CA SER A 420 -12.48 -14.84 12.12
C SER A 420 -12.39 -14.00 13.40
N SER A 421 -12.01 -12.72 13.27
CA SER A 421 -11.93 -11.80 14.41
C SER A 421 -13.30 -11.57 15.06
N LEU A 422 -14.37 -11.41 14.26
CA LEU A 422 -15.73 -11.27 14.75
C LEU A 422 -16.24 -12.54 15.43
N ALA A 423 -15.96 -13.71 14.84
CA ALA A 423 -16.37 -15.00 15.40
C ALA A 423 -15.69 -15.24 16.76
N SER A 424 -14.37 -15.06 16.82
CA SER A 424 -13.59 -15.12 18.07
C SER A 424 -14.11 -14.14 19.12
N TYR A 425 -14.44 -12.91 18.72
CA TYR A 425 -14.98 -11.90 19.63
C TYR A 425 -16.34 -12.30 20.21
N ILE A 426 -17.26 -12.84 19.38
CA ILE A 426 -18.59 -13.31 19.83
C ILE A 426 -18.45 -14.51 20.78
N LEU A 427 -17.58 -15.47 20.46
CA LEU A 427 -17.32 -16.63 21.31
C LEU A 427 -16.72 -16.25 22.67
N GLY A 428 -15.91 -15.18 22.70
CA GLY A 428 -15.27 -14.65 23.91
C GLY A 428 -16.17 -13.79 24.82
N LEU A 429 -17.43 -13.52 24.47
CA LEU A 429 -18.32 -12.67 25.29
C LEU A 429 -18.69 -13.36 26.62
N ASP A 430 -18.42 -12.70 27.75
CA ASP A 430 -18.73 -13.17 29.10
C ASP A 430 -20.23 -13.44 29.33
N GLU A 431 -20.56 -14.49 30.10
CA GLU A 431 -21.94 -14.90 30.42
C GLU A 431 -22.73 -13.90 31.27
N ASN A 432 -22.07 -12.90 31.86
CA ASN A 432 -22.64 -11.98 32.85
C ASN A 432 -23.70 -11.02 32.28
N ASN A 433 -23.81 -10.86 30.95
CA ASN A 433 -24.84 -10.07 30.25
C ASN A 433 -25.72 -10.97 29.35
N SER A 434 -26.29 -12.03 29.93
CA SER A 434 -26.98 -13.12 29.21
C SER A 434 -28.11 -12.70 28.27
N ALA A 435 -28.77 -11.56 28.49
CA ALA A 435 -29.87 -11.09 27.65
C ALA A 435 -29.38 -10.47 26.33
N ASN A 436 -28.37 -9.61 26.38
CA ASN A 436 -27.75 -9.04 25.17
C ASN A 436 -27.00 -10.14 24.40
N LYS A 437 -26.31 -11.04 25.10
CA LYS A 437 -25.60 -12.17 24.46
C LYS A 437 -26.54 -13.03 23.61
N LYS A 438 -27.71 -13.41 24.13
CA LYS A 438 -28.70 -14.19 23.37
C LYS A 438 -29.23 -13.46 22.14
N HIS A 439 -29.53 -12.17 22.27
CA HIS A 439 -30.01 -11.39 21.13
C HIS A 439 -28.95 -11.30 20.02
N VAL A 440 -27.71 -11.04 20.40
CA VAL A 440 -26.56 -11.01 19.49
C VAL A 440 -26.37 -12.37 18.82
N GLU A 441 -26.36 -13.45 19.61
CA GLU A 441 -26.27 -14.81 19.08
C GLU A 441 -27.39 -15.06 18.07
N ASP A 442 -28.65 -14.79 18.39
CA ASP A 442 -29.78 -15.01 17.49
C ASP A 442 -29.66 -14.27 16.15
N VAL A 443 -29.21 -13.01 16.17
CA VAL A 443 -29.02 -12.22 14.95
C VAL A 443 -27.83 -12.74 14.14
N PHE A 444 -26.67 -12.90 14.77
CA PHE A 444 -25.44 -13.32 14.09
C PHE A 444 -25.47 -14.79 13.66
N LEU A 445 -26.29 -15.63 14.28
CA LEU A 445 -26.57 -16.98 13.79
C LEU A 445 -27.03 -16.97 12.33
N SER A 446 -27.88 -16.02 11.94
CA SER A 446 -28.33 -15.90 10.55
C SER A 446 -27.22 -15.40 9.61
N VAL A 447 -26.36 -14.49 10.10
CA VAL A 447 -25.23 -13.94 9.37
C VAL A 447 -24.16 -15.00 9.12
N PHE A 448 -23.73 -15.74 10.16
CA PHE A 448 -22.74 -16.82 10.03
C PHE A 448 -23.29 -18.02 9.25
N SER A 449 -24.61 -18.24 9.30
CA SER A 449 -25.29 -19.19 8.42
C SER A 449 -25.16 -18.77 6.96
N ALA A 450 -25.44 -17.52 6.60
CA ALA A 450 -25.24 -17.02 5.24
C ALA A 450 -23.76 -17.04 4.82
N LEU A 451 -22.84 -16.72 5.75
CA LEU A 451 -21.40 -16.80 5.51
C LEU A 451 -20.97 -18.21 5.14
N LEU A 452 -21.45 -19.23 5.87
CA LEU A 452 -21.15 -20.63 5.57
C LEU A 452 -21.57 -20.98 4.14
N ASP A 453 -22.73 -20.54 3.67
CA ASP A 453 -23.17 -20.79 2.29
C ASP A 453 -22.21 -20.16 1.27
N GLY A 454 -21.81 -18.89 1.50
CA GLY A 454 -20.87 -18.18 0.64
C GLY A 454 -19.48 -18.84 0.60
N LEU A 455 -18.93 -19.21 1.75
CA LEU A 455 -17.64 -19.90 1.84
C LEU A 455 -17.67 -21.26 1.16
N LEU A 456 -18.72 -22.06 1.37
CA LEU A 456 -18.88 -23.35 0.71
C LEU A 456 -19.00 -23.21 -0.80
N LEU A 457 -19.76 -22.23 -1.29
CA LEU A 457 -19.87 -21.93 -2.71
C LEU A 457 -18.50 -21.62 -3.33
N ARG A 458 -17.70 -20.79 -2.65
CA ARG A 458 -16.34 -20.42 -3.11
C ARG A 458 -15.33 -21.55 -2.96
N ALA A 459 -15.52 -22.45 -2.01
CA ALA A 459 -14.64 -23.60 -1.79
C ALA A 459 -14.88 -24.75 -2.78
N GLN A 460 -15.86 -24.67 -3.71
CA GLN A 460 -16.14 -25.73 -4.68
C GLN A 460 -15.01 -25.93 -5.69
N VAL A 461 -14.80 -27.19 -6.11
CA VAL A 461 -13.84 -27.55 -7.16
C VAL A 461 -14.32 -27.03 -8.53
N ILE A 462 -13.45 -26.33 -9.26
CA ILE A 462 -13.77 -25.82 -10.61
C ILE A 462 -13.71 -26.96 -11.64
N GLU A 463 -14.58 -26.92 -12.65
CA GLU A 463 -14.69 -27.96 -13.71
C GLU A 463 -13.41 -28.13 -14.54
N SER A 464 -12.63 -27.06 -14.70
CA SER A 464 -11.35 -27.06 -15.42
C SER A 464 -10.19 -27.70 -14.63
N ALA A 465 -10.36 -27.97 -13.34
CA ALA A 465 -9.36 -28.64 -12.50
C ALA A 465 -9.21 -30.14 -12.85
N PHE A 466 -10.03 -30.66 -13.77
CA PHE A 466 -9.96 -32.05 -14.19
C PHE A 466 -8.99 -32.25 -15.35
N ASN A 467 -7.85 -32.87 -15.09
CA ASN A 467 -6.92 -33.27 -16.14
C ASN A 467 -7.31 -34.65 -16.70
N GLU A 468 -7.91 -34.67 -17.88
CA GLU A 468 -8.36 -35.90 -18.56
C GLU A 468 -7.24 -36.92 -18.80
N GLU A 469 -6.00 -36.46 -18.97
CA GLU A 469 -4.84 -37.32 -19.26
C GLU A 469 -4.31 -38.02 -18.00
N ARG A 470 -4.51 -37.43 -16.83
CA ARG A 470 -3.91 -37.88 -15.56
C ARG A 470 -4.91 -38.52 -14.60
N GLY A 471 -6.22 -38.35 -14.83
CA GLY A 471 -7.27 -38.89 -13.97
C GLY A 471 -7.25 -38.34 -12.53
N MET A 472 -6.57 -37.20 -12.31
CA MET A 472 -6.40 -36.53 -11.02
C MET A 472 -7.00 -35.13 -11.08
N ILE A 473 -7.58 -34.68 -9.96
CA ILE A 473 -7.98 -33.27 -9.79
C ILE A 473 -6.72 -32.48 -9.45
N ASP A 474 -6.32 -31.59 -10.34
CA ASP A 474 -5.27 -30.62 -10.09
C ASP A 474 -5.93 -29.34 -9.60
N LEU A 475 -6.06 -29.20 -8.28
CA LEU A 475 -6.71 -28.05 -7.68
C LEU A 475 -5.85 -26.79 -7.95
N PRO A 476 -6.44 -25.68 -8.40
CA PRO A 476 -5.71 -24.43 -8.51
C PRO A 476 -5.08 -24.04 -7.17
N ASP A 477 -3.83 -23.56 -7.18
CA ASP A 477 -3.12 -23.13 -5.98
C ASP A 477 -3.93 -22.11 -5.16
N GLY A 478 -4.67 -21.21 -5.82
CA GLY A 478 -5.57 -20.24 -5.18
C GLY A 478 -6.71 -20.90 -4.39
N LEU A 479 -7.33 -21.96 -4.93
CA LEU A 479 -8.37 -22.71 -4.23
C LEU A 479 -7.80 -23.48 -3.04
N ILE A 480 -6.60 -24.05 -3.18
CA ILE A 480 -5.90 -24.71 -2.07
C ILE A 480 -5.64 -23.71 -0.95
N HIS A 481 -5.07 -22.54 -1.29
CA HIS A 481 -4.80 -21.48 -0.32
C HIS A 481 -6.07 -21.00 0.39
N PHE A 482 -7.12 -20.71 -0.38
CA PHE A 482 -8.42 -20.30 0.19
C PHE A 482 -9.00 -21.37 1.13
N ARG A 483 -8.97 -22.65 0.73
CA ARG A 483 -9.44 -23.76 1.58
C ARG A 483 -8.64 -23.87 2.87
N MET A 484 -7.33 -23.63 2.85
CA MET A 484 -6.50 -23.62 4.05
C MET A 484 -6.87 -22.44 4.97
N ASN A 485 -7.11 -21.25 4.40
CA ASN A 485 -7.42 -20.05 5.16
C ASN A 485 -8.80 -20.11 5.85
N ILE A 486 -9.76 -20.87 5.31
CA ILE A 486 -11.10 -21.01 5.92
C ILE A 486 -11.21 -22.10 6.99
N VAL A 487 -10.18 -22.93 7.22
CA VAL A 487 -10.26 -24.08 8.15
C VAL A 487 -10.62 -23.65 9.57
N GLU A 488 -9.86 -22.70 10.14
CA GLU A 488 -10.11 -22.21 11.50
C GLU A 488 -11.46 -21.49 11.60
N LEU A 489 -11.80 -20.69 10.58
CA LEU A 489 -13.08 -20.00 10.51
C LEU A 489 -14.27 -20.98 10.47
N LEU A 490 -14.16 -22.11 9.76
CA LEU A 490 -15.22 -23.14 9.74
C LEU A 490 -15.45 -23.77 11.13
N VAL A 491 -14.38 -23.95 11.91
CA VAL A 491 -14.47 -24.39 13.31
C VAL A 491 -15.21 -23.36 14.16
N ASP A 492 -14.84 -22.08 14.05
CA ASP A 492 -15.51 -21.00 14.79
C ASP A 492 -16.99 -20.86 14.40
N ILE A 493 -17.30 -20.95 13.10
CA ILE A 493 -18.68 -20.97 12.59
C ILE A 493 -19.47 -22.14 13.19
N CYS A 494 -18.86 -23.33 13.27
CA CYS A 494 -19.50 -24.51 13.85
C CYS A 494 -19.83 -24.30 15.34
N GLN A 495 -18.92 -23.69 16.10
CA GLN A 495 -19.13 -23.37 17.51
C GLN A 495 -20.26 -22.33 17.71
N ILE A 496 -20.32 -21.31 16.85
CA ILE A 496 -21.37 -20.27 16.88
C ILE A 496 -22.73 -20.87 16.50
N LEU A 497 -22.81 -21.60 15.39
CA LEU A 497 -24.06 -22.20 14.92
C LEU A 497 -24.54 -23.35 15.82
N ARG A 498 -23.63 -23.95 16.59
CA ARG A 498 -23.75 -25.27 17.24
C ARG A 498 -23.72 -26.40 16.23
N SER A 499 -23.14 -27.52 16.65
CA SER A 499 -22.99 -28.73 15.81
C SER A 499 -24.30 -29.16 15.15
N SER A 500 -25.43 -29.20 15.87
CA SER A 500 -26.70 -29.69 15.29
C SER A 500 -27.18 -28.84 14.11
N ARG A 501 -27.14 -27.50 14.22
CA ARG A 501 -27.62 -26.60 13.16
C ARG A 501 -26.63 -26.52 12.00
N PHE A 502 -25.34 -26.58 12.30
CA PHE A 502 -24.28 -26.66 11.28
C PHE A 502 -24.48 -27.92 10.43
N MET A 503 -24.70 -29.07 11.08
CA MET A 503 -25.01 -30.34 10.45
C MET A 503 -26.31 -30.26 9.65
N GLU A 504 -27.41 -29.78 10.26
CA GLU A 504 -28.69 -29.65 9.57
C GLU A 504 -28.56 -28.80 8.30
N LYS A 505 -27.75 -27.75 8.34
CA LYS A 505 -27.50 -26.91 7.18
C LYS A 505 -26.68 -27.62 6.11
N LEU A 506 -25.61 -28.35 6.46
CA LEU A 506 -24.86 -29.14 5.47
C LEU A 506 -25.73 -30.23 4.80
N PHE A 507 -26.59 -30.88 5.57
CA PHE A 507 -27.33 -32.09 5.17
C PHE A 507 -28.78 -31.87 4.71
N PHE A 508 -29.41 -30.73 5.01
CA PHE A 508 -30.82 -30.52 4.65
C PHE A 508 -31.03 -29.25 3.83
N SER A 509 -30.10 -28.29 3.83
CA SER A 509 -30.20 -27.14 2.93
C SER A 509 -29.98 -27.57 1.47
N GLY A 510 -31.04 -27.44 0.65
CA GLY A 510 -31.03 -27.80 -0.77
C GLY A 510 -31.35 -29.28 -1.07
N TRP A 511 -31.45 -30.14 -0.06
CA TRP A 511 -31.60 -31.60 -0.27
C TRP A 511 -33.08 -32.03 -0.32
N THR A 512 -34.00 -31.17 0.12
CA THR A 512 -35.44 -31.47 0.23
C THR A 512 -36.30 -30.89 -0.90
N ASN A 513 -35.72 -30.12 -1.84
CA ASN A 513 -36.48 -29.59 -2.98
C ASN A 513 -36.43 -30.59 -4.14
N GLY A 514 -37.58 -31.16 -4.47
CA GLY A 514 -37.73 -32.37 -5.29
C GLY A 514 -37.01 -32.39 -6.65
N ASN A 515 -36.61 -33.60 -7.02
CA ASN A 515 -36.26 -34.09 -8.37
C ASN A 515 -35.03 -33.51 -9.11
N VAL A 516 -34.25 -32.59 -8.54
CA VAL A 516 -32.99 -32.14 -9.17
C VAL A 516 -31.77 -32.72 -8.43
N PRO A 517 -30.89 -33.48 -9.08
CA PRO A 517 -29.66 -33.95 -8.46
C PRO A 517 -28.71 -32.76 -8.16
N ILE A 518 -28.30 -32.63 -6.91
CA ILE A 518 -27.34 -31.62 -6.42
C ILE A 518 -26.01 -31.81 -7.13
N PRO A 519 -25.26 -30.79 -7.58
CA PRO A 519 -23.94 -30.97 -8.21
C PRO A 519 -22.91 -31.67 -7.30
N TRP A 520 -22.00 -32.48 -7.86
CA TRP A 520 -21.01 -33.22 -7.06
C TRP A 520 -20.02 -32.29 -6.34
N LYS A 521 -19.71 -31.14 -6.94
CA LYS A 521 -18.82 -30.11 -6.39
C LYS A 521 -19.38 -29.50 -5.10
N GLU A 522 -20.70 -29.31 -5.05
CA GLU A 522 -21.38 -28.85 -3.85
C GLU A 522 -21.27 -29.90 -2.74
N VAL A 523 -21.50 -31.17 -3.06
CA VAL A 523 -21.33 -32.27 -2.11
C VAL A 523 -19.89 -32.37 -1.60
N GLU A 524 -18.90 -32.19 -2.48
CA GLU A 524 -17.49 -32.22 -2.11
C GLU A 524 -17.12 -31.10 -1.15
N SER A 525 -17.54 -29.86 -1.42
CA SER A 525 -17.27 -28.72 -0.53
C SER A 525 -17.92 -28.88 0.84
N LYS A 526 -19.15 -29.41 0.89
CA LYS A 526 -19.88 -29.71 2.14
C LYS A 526 -19.17 -30.80 2.93
N LEU A 527 -18.70 -31.85 2.27
CA LEU A 527 -17.90 -32.89 2.91
C LEU A 527 -16.58 -32.32 3.44
N PHE A 528 -15.85 -31.53 2.64
CA PHE A 528 -14.65 -30.83 3.07
C PHE A 528 -14.86 -30.08 4.39
N ALA A 529 -15.90 -29.24 4.48
CA ALA A 529 -16.21 -28.51 5.70
C ALA A 529 -16.58 -29.43 6.86
N LEU A 530 -17.31 -30.52 6.59
CA LEU A 530 -17.66 -31.51 7.59
C LEU A 530 -16.42 -32.19 8.19
N ASN A 531 -15.41 -32.52 7.38
CA ASN A 531 -14.15 -33.08 7.89
C ASN A 531 -13.37 -32.09 8.75
N VAL A 532 -13.37 -30.81 8.37
CA VAL A 532 -12.72 -29.76 9.16
C VAL A 532 -13.33 -29.69 10.57
N VAL A 533 -14.65 -29.76 10.70
CA VAL A 533 -15.34 -29.59 12.00
C VAL A 533 -15.58 -30.91 12.75
N ALA A 534 -15.13 -32.04 12.20
CA ALA A 534 -15.53 -33.36 12.66
C ALA A 534 -15.16 -33.63 14.13
N GLU A 535 -13.97 -33.18 14.56
CA GLU A 535 -13.54 -33.31 15.97
C GLU A 535 -14.42 -32.50 16.93
N VAL A 536 -14.84 -31.29 16.52
CA VAL A 536 -15.71 -30.41 17.32
C VAL A 536 -17.09 -31.05 17.49
N VAL A 537 -17.66 -31.58 16.40
CA VAL A 537 -18.96 -32.26 16.42
C VAL A 537 -18.93 -33.50 17.32
N LEU A 538 -17.84 -34.27 17.30
CA LEU A 538 -17.68 -35.45 18.18
C LEU A 538 -17.60 -35.06 19.66
N GLN A 539 -16.87 -33.98 19.99
CA GLN A 539 -16.72 -33.51 21.37
C GLN A 539 -18.05 -33.02 21.97
N GLU A 540 -18.94 -32.45 21.14
CA GLU A 540 -20.28 -32.02 21.58
C GLU A 540 -21.28 -33.17 21.77
N GLY A 541 -20.86 -34.43 21.55
CA GLY A 541 -21.65 -35.62 21.86
C GLY A 541 -22.82 -35.89 20.91
N GLN A 542 -22.87 -35.22 19.75
CA GLN A 542 -23.79 -35.54 18.68
C GLN A 542 -23.34 -36.85 18.01
N SER A 543 -24.10 -37.92 18.16
CA SER A 543 -23.92 -39.10 17.31
C SER A 543 -24.33 -38.75 15.90
N PHE A 544 -23.48 -39.01 14.90
CA PHE A 544 -23.90 -38.96 13.49
C PHE A 544 -25.12 -39.86 13.32
N ASP A 545 -26.28 -39.26 13.05
CA ASP A 545 -27.48 -40.05 12.87
C ASP A 545 -27.29 -40.95 11.65
N PHE A 546 -27.56 -42.24 11.80
CA PHE A 546 -27.37 -43.25 10.74
C PHE A 546 -28.13 -42.87 9.45
N VAL A 547 -29.21 -42.09 9.60
CA VAL A 547 -29.98 -41.49 8.51
C VAL A 547 -29.11 -40.62 7.59
N VAL A 548 -28.21 -39.82 8.16
CA VAL A 548 -27.35 -38.89 7.42
C VAL A 548 -26.33 -39.63 6.56
N ILE A 549 -25.70 -40.65 7.13
CA ILE A 549 -24.75 -41.54 6.42
C ILE A 549 -25.48 -42.29 5.31
N THR A 550 -26.66 -42.83 5.61
CA THR A 550 -27.46 -43.58 4.63
C THR A 550 -27.91 -42.67 3.47
N GLN A 551 -28.28 -41.41 3.75
CA GLN A 551 -28.60 -40.43 2.72
C GLN A 551 -27.38 -40.08 1.85
N LEU A 552 -26.20 -39.85 2.44
CA LEU A 552 -24.95 -39.63 1.69
C LEU A 552 -24.63 -40.82 0.76
N VAL A 553 -24.69 -42.05 1.28
CA VAL A 553 -24.47 -43.28 0.51
C VAL A 553 -25.45 -43.37 -0.65
N THR A 554 -26.74 -43.15 -0.38
CA THR A 554 -27.81 -43.23 -1.39
C THR A 554 -27.62 -42.18 -2.48
N MET A 555 -27.18 -40.97 -2.11
CA MET A 555 -26.91 -39.87 -3.04
C MET A 555 -25.69 -40.13 -3.93
N LEU A 556 -24.62 -40.69 -3.37
CA LEU A 556 -23.45 -41.10 -4.15
C LEU A 556 -23.81 -42.25 -5.11
N ALA A 557 -24.70 -43.16 -4.71
CA ALA A 557 -25.18 -44.28 -5.52
C ALA A 557 -26.18 -43.92 -6.62
N ALA A 558 -26.96 -42.84 -6.47
CA ALA A 558 -27.99 -42.44 -7.41
C ALA A 558 -27.48 -41.57 -8.58
N ARG A 559 -26.16 -41.33 -8.69
CA ARG A 559 -25.58 -40.36 -9.65
C ARG A 559 -25.46 -40.89 -11.09
N PRO A 560 -25.70 -40.03 -12.10
CA PRO A 560 -25.53 -40.40 -13.51
C PRO A 560 -24.06 -40.61 -13.91
N SER A 561 -23.86 -41.44 -14.95
CA SER A 561 -22.55 -41.91 -15.43
C SER A 561 -21.65 -40.86 -16.11
N ASN A 562 -22.05 -39.60 -16.11
CA ASN A 562 -21.26 -38.46 -16.61
C ASN A 562 -20.49 -37.75 -15.49
N GLU A 563 -20.83 -37.96 -14.20
CA GLU A 563 -20.15 -37.37 -13.04
C GLU A 563 -19.23 -38.35 -12.29
N ILE A 564 -19.07 -39.57 -12.82
CA ILE A 564 -18.33 -40.72 -12.27
C ILE A 564 -16.97 -40.31 -11.66
N LYS A 565 -16.23 -39.47 -12.38
CA LYS A 565 -14.87 -39.07 -12.02
C LYS A 565 -14.83 -38.21 -10.74
N GLY A 566 -15.79 -37.31 -10.55
CA GLY A 566 -15.95 -36.52 -9.32
C GLY A 566 -16.45 -37.37 -8.15
N VAL A 567 -17.34 -38.33 -8.43
CA VAL A 567 -17.86 -39.30 -7.45
C VAL A 567 -16.74 -40.21 -6.91
N MET A 568 -15.78 -40.62 -7.75
CA MET A 568 -14.62 -41.40 -7.30
C MET A 568 -13.72 -40.60 -6.34
N CYS A 569 -13.47 -39.32 -6.63
CA CYS A 569 -12.68 -38.45 -5.76
C CYS A 569 -13.37 -38.23 -4.40
N LEU A 570 -14.69 -38.00 -4.42
CA LEU A 570 -15.54 -37.93 -3.23
C LEU A 570 -15.45 -39.20 -2.38
N VAL A 571 -15.52 -40.37 -3.01
CA VAL A 571 -15.45 -41.67 -2.32
C VAL A 571 -14.05 -41.93 -1.75
N CYS A 572 -12.98 -41.63 -2.48
CA CYS A 572 -11.60 -41.80 -1.97
C CYS A 572 -11.33 -40.87 -0.79
N TRP A 573 -11.73 -39.60 -0.91
CA TRP A 573 -11.58 -38.61 0.15
C TRP A 573 -12.40 -38.98 1.40
N PHE A 574 -13.64 -39.45 1.20
CA PHE A 574 -14.49 -39.96 2.28
C PHE A 574 -13.83 -41.16 2.96
N ILE A 575 -13.29 -42.12 2.20
CA ILE A 575 -12.62 -43.31 2.74
C ILE A 575 -11.38 -42.93 3.54
N ASP A 576 -10.49 -42.07 3.03
CA ASP A 576 -9.23 -41.73 3.71
C ASP A 576 -9.44 -40.95 5.03
N HIS A 577 -10.46 -40.10 5.09
CA HIS A 577 -10.64 -39.17 6.22
C HIS A 577 -11.73 -39.61 7.22
N TRP A 578 -12.81 -40.26 6.76
CA TRP A 578 -13.92 -40.67 7.64
C TRP A 578 -13.75 -42.05 8.28
N GLN A 579 -12.76 -42.83 7.87
CA GLN A 579 -12.47 -44.13 8.48
C GLN A 579 -12.09 -44.02 9.96
N LYS A 580 -11.55 -42.88 10.40
CA LYS A 580 -11.22 -42.59 11.81
C LYS A 580 -12.42 -42.17 12.67
N LEU A 581 -13.46 -41.59 12.07
CA LEU A 581 -14.54 -40.89 12.79
C LEU A 581 -15.77 -41.76 13.04
N LEU A 582 -16.08 -42.66 12.10
CA LEU A 582 -17.34 -43.40 12.15
C LEU A 582 -17.22 -44.81 12.74
N ASP A 583 -16.00 -45.27 13.07
CA ASP A 583 -15.75 -46.66 13.47
C ASP A 583 -16.55 -47.63 12.55
N LEU A 584 -16.61 -47.28 11.25
CA LEU A 584 -17.49 -47.92 10.26
C LEU A 584 -17.15 -49.40 10.29
N THR A 585 -18.06 -50.20 10.84
CA THR A 585 -17.93 -51.65 10.78
C THR A 585 -17.77 -52.04 9.32
N LEU A 586 -16.94 -53.04 9.04
CA LEU A 586 -16.65 -53.52 7.68
C LEU A 586 -17.91 -53.69 6.80
N GLY A 587 -19.08 -53.98 7.40
CA GLY A 587 -20.38 -54.08 6.73
C GLY A 587 -20.92 -52.77 6.15
N GLN A 588 -20.67 -51.63 6.79
CA GLN A 588 -21.10 -50.30 6.31
C GLN A 588 -20.17 -49.79 5.19
N PHE A 589 -18.88 -50.16 5.24
CA PHE A 589 -17.95 -49.95 4.13
C PHE A 589 -18.33 -50.80 2.90
N LEU A 590 -18.82 -52.02 3.13
CA LEU A 590 -19.30 -52.91 2.07
C LEU A 590 -20.54 -52.36 1.34
N LEU A 591 -21.40 -51.58 2.01
CA LEU A 591 -22.52 -50.87 1.37
C LEU A 591 -22.05 -49.81 0.36
N PHE A 592 -20.94 -49.11 0.64
CA PHE A 592 -20.31 -48.21 -0.34
C PHE A 592 -19.69 -48.95 -1.54
N THR A 593 -19.25 -50.20 -1.35
CA THR A 593 -18.73 -51.04 -2.46
C THR A 593 -19.82 -51.75 -3.27
N GLN A 594 -21.10 -51.64 -2.87
CA GLN A 594 -22.26 -52.18 -3.59
C GLN A 594 -22.88 -51.16 -4.57
N MET A 595 -22.12 -50.13 -4.95
CA MET A 595 -22.48 -49.22 -6.04
C MET A 595 -22.75 -50.02 -7.33
N PRO A 596 -23.81 -49.70 -8.09
CA PRO A 596 -24.40 -50.59 -9.10
C PRO A 596 -23.55 -50.84 -10.36
N ASP A 597 -22.42 -50.15 -10.56
CA ASP A 597 -21.59 -50.31 -11.75
C ASP A 597 -20.31 -51.10 -11.44
N PRO A 598 -20.05 -52.24 -12.11
CA PRO A 598 -18.87 -53.09 -11.86
C PRO A 598 -17.51 -52.41 -12.10
N CYS A 599 -17.48 -51.30 -12.84
CA CYS A 599 -16.27 -50.46 -12.94
C CYS A 599 -15.88 -49.81 -11.60
N TYR A 600 -16.84 -49.42 -10.76
CA TYR A 600 -16.56 -48.80 -9.45
C TYR A 600 -15.91 -49.79 -8.48
N GLN A 601 -16.33 -51.06 -8.50
CA GLN A 601 -15.75 -52.09 -7.65
C GLN A 601 -14.28 -52.36 -7.97
N ALA A 602 -13.89 -52.30 -9.25
CA ALA A 602 -12.53 -52.59 -9.68
C ALA A 602 -11.52 -51.52 -9.23
N ASP A 603 -11.90 -50.24 -9.26
CA ASP A 603 -11.01 -49.15 -8.82
C ASP A 603 -11.00 -48.98 -7.29
N LEU A 604 -12.14 -49.18 -6.61
CA LEU A 604 -12.19 -49.28 -5.13
C LEU A 604 -11.35 -50.43 -4.57
N LEU A 605 -11.31 -51.57 -5.28
CA LEU A 605 -10.46 -52.72 -4.93
C LEU A 605 -8.97 -52.50 -5.23
N ARG A 606 -8.61 -51.51 -6.06
CA ARG A 606 -7.20 -51.14 -6.35
C ARG A 606 -6.62 -50.11 -5.37
N LEU A 607 -7.48 -49.32 -4.72
CA LEU A 607 -7.11 -48.37 -3.66
C LEU A 607 -6.89 -49.04 -2.29
N LYS A 608 -7.41 -50.26 -2.12
CA LYS A 608 -7.13 -51.15 -0.99
C LYS A 608 -5.82 -51.89 -1.21
#